data_AF-A0A2N2HB81-F1
#
_entry.id   AF-A0A2N2HB81-F1
#
_cell.length_a   1.000
_cell.length_b   1.000
_cell.length_c   1.000
_cell.angle_alpha   90.00
_cell.angle_beta   90.00
_cell.angle_gamma   90.00
#
_symmetry.space_group_name_H-M   'P 1'
#
loop_
_entity.id
_entity.type
_entity.pdbx_description
1 polymer ?
#
loop_
_entity_poly.entity_id
_entity_poly.type
_entity_poly.pdbx_seq_one_letter_code
_entity_poly.pdbx_strand_id
1 'polypeptide(L)'
;MPLGSPVLSRDAADMGLLGRIVDRLTRPKIGDRGARLEAEGRLEEAYEAYISTGQLDHAVRVLLARAESEPDPRRRLALLQVAASRAPEGSQSSRDARRRAASLRLDLARSARATALTSELLDLARQLEQLEMMQEAAEAYGLAGDTDNQSRVLVASGSIEALEDLLEFQREDRARRREREVAWKEIRDLDAIGKRLACLERCQQWLASFPDDEAIATFARGVESR
;
A
#
# COMPACT_ATOMS: atom_id res chain seq x y z
N MET A 1 23.62 5.12 65.47
CA MET A 1 24.70 4.15 65.74
C MET A 1 24.18 2.76 65.40
N PRO A 2 24.98 1.80 64.88
CA PRO A 2 26.26 1.86 64.13
C PRO A 2 26.17 1.14 62.74
N LEU A 3 26.87 1.62 61.70
CA LEU A 3 28.16 1.17 61.09
C LEU A 3 28.07 0.01 60.07
N GLY A 4 28.56 0.26 58.83
CA GLY A 4 28.74 -0.78 57.81
C GLY A 4 29.17 -0.24 56.43
N SER A 5 30.44 0.18 56.35
CA SER A 5 31.31 0.66 55.26
C SER A 5 31.00 0.41 53.76
N PRO A 6 31.55 1.28 52.87
CA PRO A 6 31.43 1.20 51.41
C PRO A 6 32.48 0.27 50.80
N VAL A 7 32.13 -0.45 49.72
CA VAL A 7 33.11 -1.10 48.85
C VAL A 7 33.33 -0.22 47.62
N LEU A 8 34.47 0.46 47.67
CA LEU A 8 35.14 1.07 46.53
C LEU A 8 35.57 -0.05 45.57
N SER A 9 34.98 -0.13 44.38
CA SER A 9 35.69 -0.67 43.22
C SER A 9 36.11 0.50 42.34
N ARG A 10 37.25 1.07 42.73
CA ARG A 10 38.14 1.80 41.82
C ARG A 10 38.72 0.75 40.87
N ASP A 11 38.45 0.89 39.57
CA ASP A 11 39.36 0.50 38.48
C ASP A 11 38.80 0.96 37.12
N ALA A 12 38.57 2.28 36.97
CA ALA A 12 38.25 2.88 35.67
C ALA A 12 38.90 4.27 35.48
N ALA A 13 39.98 4.53 36.20
CA ALA A 13 40.64 5.83 36.18
C ALA A 13 42.16 5.69 36.07
N ASP A 14 42.65 4.97 35.05
CA ASP A 14 43.96 5.30 34.47
C ASP A 14 44.14 4.79 33.02
N MET A 15 43.15 5.04 32.16
CA MET A 15 43.39 4.96 30.70
C MET A 15 44.02 6.28 30.27
N GLY A 16 45.34 6.38 30.47
CA GLY A 16 46.16 7.52 30.09
C GLY A 16 45.97 7.92 28.62
N LEU A 17 46.38 9.15 28.28
CA LEU A 17 46.25 9.75 26.94
C LEU A 17 46.82 8.85 25.83
N LEU A 18 47.85 8.07 26.16
CA LEU A 18 48.46 7.06 25.28
C LEU A 18 47.56 5.83 25.07
N GLY A 19 46.81 5.39 26.09
CA GLY A 19 45.83 4.30 25.95
C GLY A 19 44.71 4.66 24.98
N ARG A 20 44.24 5.92 24.98
CA ARG A 20 43.23 6.41 24.02
C ARG A 20 43.77 6.56 22.60
N ILE A 21 45.06 6.87 22.44
CA ILE A 21 45.70 6.97 21.12
C ILE A 21 45.96 5.58 20.56
N VAL A 22 46.39 4.63 21.39
CA VAL A 22 46.55 3.23 21.00
C VAL A 22 45.21 2.60 20.66
N ASP A 23 44.16 2.79 21.46
CA ASP A 23 42.81 2.25 21.17
C ASP A 23 42.17 2.87 19.90
N ARG A 24 42.61 4.09 19.53
CA ARG A 24 42.25 4.76 18.26
C ARG A 24 43.10 4.31 17.06
N LEU A 25 44.29 3.74 17.31
CA LEU A 25 45.21 3.21 16.30
C LEU A 25 45.08 1.69 16.12
N THR A 26 44.60 0.95 17.12
CA THR A 26 44.47 -0.51 17.12
C THR A 26 43.06 -1.00 16.87
N ARG A 27 42.02 -0.14 17.00
CA ARG A 27 40.76 -0.43 16.30
C ARG A 27 41.04 -0.34 14.81
N PRO A 28 41.03 -1.46 14.07
CA PRO A 28 41.13 -1.36 12.61
C PRO A 28 39.97 -0.47 12.16
N LYS A 29 40.15 0.31 11.09
CA LYS A 29 39.02 0.94 10.39
C LYS A 29 38.16 -0.16 9.76
N ILE A 30 37.46 -0.93 10.59
CA ILE A 30 36.47 -1.95 10.23
C ILE A 30 35.30 -1.29 9.45
N GLY A 31 35.21 0.04 9.46
CA GLY A 31 34.30 0.85 8.65
C GLY A 31 34.71 1.11 7.19
N ASP A 32 35.95 0.80 6.75
CA ASP A 32 36.43 1.28 5.44
C ASP A 32 36.06 0.34 4.27
N ARG A 33 35.95 -0.98 4.52
CA ARG A 33 35.67 -1.95 3.45
C ARG A 33 34.29 -1.73 2.82
N GLY A 34 33.26 -1.56 3.64
CA GLY A 34 31.90 -1.30 3.14
C GLY A 34 31.82 0.00 2.35
N ALA A 35 32.43 1.08 2.88
CA ALA A 35 32.44 2.38 2.22
C ALA A 35 33.18 2.36 0.88
N ARG A 36 34.32 1.65 0.83
CA ARG A 36 35.06 1.45 -0.42
C ARG A 36 34.25 0.68 -1.45
N LEU A 37 33.60 -0.42 -1.06
CA LEU A 37 32.76 -1.21 -1.96
C LEU A 37 31.55 -0.42 -2.47
N GLU A 38 30.92 0.39 -1.60
CA GLU A 38 29.82 1.28 -1.98
C GLU A 38 30.29 2.32 -3.02
N ALA A 39 31.45 2.95 -2.80
CA ALA A 39 32.04 3.92 -3.74
C ALA A 39 32.43 3.29 -5.09
N GLU A 40 32.81 2.01 -5.10
CA GLU A 40 33.07 1.23 -6.32
C GLU A 40 31.77 0.77 -7.02
N GLY A 41 30.59 1.06 -6.47
CA GLY A 41 29.29 0.62 -7.01
C GLY A 41 28.96 -0.85 -6.73
N ARG A 42 29.76 -1.53 -5.92
CA ARG A 42 29.59 -2.95 -5.56
C ARG A 42 28.63 -3.10 -4.38
N LEU A 43 27.39 -2.67 -4.61
CA LEU A 43 26.39 -2.48 -3.55
C LEU A 43 26.02 -3.76 -2.80
N GLU A 44 26.00 -4.91 -3.46
CA GLU A 44 25.71 -6.19 -2.80
C GLU A 44 26.80 -6.56 -1.78
N GLU A 45 28.07 -6.48 -2.18
CA GLU A 45 29.20 -6.75 -1.30
C GLU A 45 29.32 -5.69 -0.19
N ALA A 46 28.99 -4.42 -0.49
CA ALA A 46 28.95 -3.36 0.49
C ALA A 46 27.91 -3.66 1.59
N TYR A 47 26.71 -4.12 1.20
CA TYR A 47 25.67 -4.53 2.14
C TYR A 47 26.16 -5.66 3.06
N GLU A 48 26.77 -6.71 2.52
CA GLU A 48 27.32 -7.82 3.33
C GLU A 48 28.42 -7.36 4.29
N ALA A 49 29.30 -6.46 3.84
CA ALA A 49 30.34 -5.87 4.69
C ALA A 49 29.74 -5.03 5.83
N TYR A 50 28.66 -4.29 5.59
CA TYR A 50 27.99 -3.52 6.63
C TYR A 50 27.22 -4.41 7.62
N ILE A 51 26.52 -5.45 7.15
CA ILE A 51 25.83 -6.41 8.02
C ILE A 51 26.81 -7.18 8.90
N SER A 52 27.91 -7.68 8.34
CA SER A 52 28.92 -8.45 9.10
C SER A 52 29.62 -7.62 10.18
N THR A 53 29.60 -6.29 10.06
CA THR A 53 30.18 -5.36 11.03
C THR A 53 29.14 -4.66 11.91
N GLY A 54 27.86 -5.03 11.81
CA GLY A 54 26.77 -4.48 12.61
C GLY A 54 26.37 -3.04 12.25
N GLN A 55 26.85 -2.52 11.12
CA GLN A 55 26.56 -1.16 10.63
C GLN A 55 25.22 -1.10 9.89
N LEU A 56 24.12 -1.33 10.61
CA LEU A 56 22.78 -1.50 10.02
C LEU A 56 22.30 -0.27 9.23
N ASP A 57 22.60 0.94 9.70
CA ASP A 57 22.18 2.17 9.00
C ASP A 57 22.80 2.27 7.59
N HIS A 58 24.08 1.92 7.46
CA HIS A 58 24.75 1.87 6.16
C HIS A 58 24.22 0.72 5.30
N ALA A 59 23.97 -0.45 5.88
CA ALA A 59 23.37 -1.57 5.15
C ALA A 59 21.99 -1.21 4.57
N VAL A 60 21.14 -0.53 5.34
CA VAL A 60 19.82 -0.07 4.89
C VAL A 60 19.95 0.96 3.78
N ARG A 61 20.85 1.95 3.92
CA ARG A 61 21.11 2.93 2.85
C ARG A 61 21.51 2.25 1.54
N VAL A 62 22.39 1.27 1.61
CA VAL A 62 22.81 0.50 0.42
C VAL A 62 21.65 -0.28 -0.19
N LEU A 63 20.77 -0.89 0.62
CA LEU A 63 19.57 -1.56 0.11
C LEU A 63 18.60 -0.60 -0.59
N LEU A 64 18.42 0.61 -0.06
CA LEU A 64 17.61 1.65 -0.70
C LEU A 64 18.20 2.07 -2.05
N ALA A 65 19.52 2.29 -2.12
CA ALA A 65 20.21 2.60 -3.37
C ALA A 65 20.12 1.44 -4.41
N ARG A 66 20.18 0.19 -3.94
CA ARG A 66 19.93 -0.99 -4.80
C ARG A 66 18.50 -1.00 -5.33
N ALA A 67 17.52 -0.70 -4.46
CA ALA A 67 16.12 -0.67 -4.87
C ALA A 67 15.86 0.41 -5.95
N GLU A 68 16.51 1.57 -5.84
CA GLU A 68 16.39 2.65 -6.83
C GLU A 68 16.91 2.26 -8.22
N SER A 69 17.97 1.45 -8.28
CA SER A 69 18.56 0.99 -9.55
C SER A 69 17.96 -0.31 -10.10
N GLU A 70 17.17 -1.04 -9.31
CA GLU A 70 16.55 -2.31 -9.73
C GLU A 70 15.38 -2.06 -10.71
N PRO A 71 15.44 -2.55 -11.96
CA PRO A 71 14.37 -2.34 -12.95
C PRO A 71 13.13 -3.20 -12.71
N ASP A 72 13.28 -4.40 -12.14
CA ASP A 72 12.13 -5.27 -11.90
C ASP A 72 11.35 -4.84 -10.63
N PRO A 73 10.05 -4.54 -10.74
CA PRO A 73 9.30 -3.97 -9.62
C PRO A 73 9.11 -4.98 -8.46
N ARG A 74 9.12 -6.29 -8.72
CA ARG A 74 8.98 -7.30 -7.66
C ARG A 74 10.28 -7.43 -6.88
N ARG A 75 11.43 -7.44 -7.56
CA ARG A 75 12.75 -7.40 -6.92
C ARG A 75 12.97 -6.11 -6.15
N ARG A 76 12.57 -4.96 -6.74
CA ARG A 76 12.58 -3.66 -6.06
C ARG A 76 11.77 -3.68 -4.77
N LEU A 77 10.56 -4.23 -4.81
CA LEU A 77 9.72 -4.39 -3.62
C LEU A 77 10.39 -5.26 -2.55
N ALA A 78 10.98 -6.39 -2.95
CA ALA A 78 11.70 -7.26 -2.02
C ALA A 78 12.86 -6.52 -1.33
N LEU A 79 13.66 -5.74 -2.08
CA LEU A 79 14.75 -4.93 -1.51
C LEU A 79 14.23 -3.89 -0.50
N LEU A 80 13.12 -3.20 -0.82
CA LEU A 80 12.51 -2.22 0.09
C LEU A 80 11.97 -2.87 1.38
N GLN A 81 11.40 -4.07 1.28
CA GLN A 81 10.94 -4.84 2.45
C GLN A 81 12.11 -5.29 3.33
N VAL A 82 13.21 -5.76 2.72
CA VAL A 82 14.43 -6.08 3.46
C VAL A 82 14.97 -4.83 4.13
N ALA A 83 15.05 -3.69 3.44
CA ALA A 83 15.50 -2.42 4.02
C ALA A 83 14.64 -2.03 5.24
N ALA A 84 13.31 -2.09 5.11
CA ALA A 84 12.37 -1.76 6.18
C ALA A 84 12.52 -2.66 7.42
N SER A 85 12.83 -3.95 7.23
CA SER A 85 13.00 -4.93 8.32
C SER A 85 14.37 -4.85 9.01
N ARG A 86 15.39 -4.32 8.33
CA ARG A 86 16.75 -4.16 8.87
C ARG A 86 16.98 -2.82 9.53
N ALA A 87 16.18 -1.82 9.18
CA ALA A 87 16.24 -0.51 9.80
C ALA A 87 15.78 -0.56 11.26
N PRO A 88 16.41 0.22 12.16
CA PRO A 88 15.94 0.35 13.54
C PRO A 88 14.47 0.78 13.58
N GLU A 89 13.69 0.22 14.51
CA GLU A 89 12.27 0.53 14.63
C GLU A 89 12.06 2.03 14.92
N GLY A 90 11.08 2.64 14.25
CA GLY A 90 10.79 4.08 14.34
C GLY A 90 11.81 5.00 13.66
N SER A 91 12.92 4.48 13.11
CA SER A 91 13.90 5.29 12.39
C SER A 91 13.33 5.90 11.11
N GLN A 92 13.92 7.02 10.68
CA GLN A 92 13.53 7.68 9.42
C GLN A 92 13.74 6.76 8.21
N SER A 93 14.82 5.98 8.19
CA SER A 93 15.11 5.02 7.12
C SER A 93 14.09 3.88 7.08
N SER A 94 13.63 3.39 8.23
CA SER A 94 12.53 2.41 8.28
C SER A 94 11.24 2.99 7.72
N ARG A 95 10.86 4.22 8.12
CA ARG A 95 9.66 4.90 7.61
C ARG A 95 9.73 5.13 6.11
N ASP A 96 10.86 5.60 5.60
CA ASP A 96 11.08 5.85 4.16
C ASP A 96 10.99 4.54 3.35
N ALA A 97 11.68 3.48 3.79
CA ALA A 97 11.60 2.16 3.15
C ALA A 97 10.17 1.62 3.11
N ARG A 98 9.41 1.74 4.21
CA ARG A 98 8.01 1.31 4.29
C ARG A 98 7.09 2.12 3.37
N ARG A 99 7.24 3.45 3.33
CA ARG A 99 6.48 4.34 2.43
C ARG A 99 6.70 3.99 0.97
N ARG A 100 7.97 3.83 0.56
CA ARG A 100 8.33 3.43 -0.81
C ARG A 100 7.78 2.04 -1.15
N ALA A 101 7.88 1.08 -0.23
CA ALA A 101 7.34 -0.27 -0.42
C ALA A 101 5.81 -0.25 -0.59
N ALA A 102 5.10 0.49 0.26
CA ALA A 102 3.64 0.60 0.20
C ALA A 102 3.17 1.30 -1.09
N SER A 103 3.86 2.36 -1.51
CA SER A 103 3.58 3.05 -2.78
C SER A 103 3.76 2.11 -3.98
N LEU A 104 4.87 1.37 -4.03
CA LEU A 104 5.12 0.42 -5.11
C LEU A 104 4.11 -0.73 -5.13
N ARG A 105 3.65 -1.20 -3.95
CA ARG A 105 2.56 -2.18 -3.87
C ARG A 105 1.26 -1.65 -4.44
N LEU A 106 0.93 -0.38 -4.17
CA LEU A 106 -0.26 0.26 -4.74
C LEU A 106 -0.14 0.37 -6.26
N ASP A 107 1.00 0.80 -6.78
CA ASP A 107 1.24 0.87 -8.23
C ASP A 107 1.11 -0.50 -8.91
N LEU A 108 1.64 -1.55 -8.27
CA LEU A 108 1.47 -2.91 -8.75
C LEU A 108 -0.01 -3.33 -8.74
N ALA A 109 -0.76 -3.02 -7.68
CA ALA A 109 -2.19 -3.30 -7.61
C ALA A 109 -2.99 -2.57 -8.71
N ARG A 110 -2.69 -1.28 -8.95
CA ARG A 110 -3.29 -0.49 -10.05
C ARG A 110 -3.05 -1.13 -11.41
N SER A 111 -1.82 -1.59 -11.66
CA SER A 111 -1.46 -2.21 -12.94
C SER A 111 -2.10 -3.58 -13.14
N ALA A 112 -2.33 -4.32 -12.05
CA ALA A 112 -2.80 -5.68 -12.11
C ALA A 112 -4.34 -5.81 -12.25
N ARG A 113 -5.10 -4.74 -11.92
CA ARG A 113 -6.56 -4.50 -12.01
C ARG A 113 -7.55 -5.62 -11.59
N ALA A 114 -7.15 -6.89 -11.46
CA ALA A 114 -8.03 -8.03 -11.22
C ALA A 114 -7.38 -9.17 -10.41
N THR A 115 -6.07 -9.12 -10.09
CA THR A 115 -5.39 -10.23 -9.41
C THR A 115 -5.16 -10.03 -7.92
N ALA A 116 -5.30 -8.81 -7.40
CA ALA A 116 -5.12 -8.56 -5.97
C ALA A 116 -6.37 -8.99 -5.20
N LEU A 117 -6.18 -9.73 -4.10
CA LEU A 117 -7.29 -10.10 -3.24
C LEU A 117 -7.78 -8.85 -2.48
N THR A 118 -9.09 -8.71 -2.31
CA THR A 118 -9.69 -7.59 -1.55
C THR A 118 -9.05 -7.45 -0.16
N SER A 119 -8.76 -8.56 0.52
CA SER A 119 -8.09 -8.55 1.82
C SER A 119 -6.69 -7.92 1.77
N GLU A 120 -5.91 -8.20 0.72
CA GLU A 120 -4.57 -7.64 0.56
C GLU A 120 -4.60 -6.13 0.30
N LEU A 121 -5.62 -5.66 -0.44
CA LEU A 121 -5.85 -4.23 -0.69
C LEU A 121 -6.26 -3.49 0.60
N LEU A 122 -7.13 -4.09 1.41
CA LEU A 122 -7.51 -3.53 2.71
C LEU A 122 -6.33 -3.46 3.68
N ASP A 123 -5.49 -4.49 3.71
CA ASP A 123 -4.27 -4.47 4.54
C ASP A 123 -3.26 -3.42 4.05
N LEU A 124 -3.13 -3.27 2.73
CA LEU A 124 -2.31 -2.20 2.14
C LEU A 124 -2.87 -0.81 2.48
N ALA A 125 -4.18 -0.60 2.40
CA ALA A 125 -4.83 0.67 2.74
C ALA A 125 -4.56 1.08 4.20
N ARG A 126 -4.73 0.13 5.14
CA ARG A 126 -4.40 0.35 6.56
C ARG A 126 -2.92 0.67 6.76
N GLN A 127 -2.03 -0.02 6.04
CA GLN A 127 -0.60 0.24 6.09
C GLN A 127 -0.29 1.67 5.60
N LEU A 128 -0.94 2.13 4.53
CA LEU A 128 -0.78 3.49 4.00
C LEU A 128 -1.29 4.55 4.99
N GLU A 129 -2.42 4.32 5.66
CA GLU A 129 -2.91 5.22 6.73
C GLU A 129 -1.92 5.32 7.89
N GLN A 130 -1.38 4.18 8.36
CA GLN A 130 -0.35 4.16 9.42
C GLN A 130 0.93 4.90 9.02
N LEU A 131 1.20 5.01 7.72
CA LEU A 131 2.33 5.74 7.16
C LEU A 131 1.98 7.20 6.81
N GLU A 132 0.77 7.66 7.16
CA GLU A 132 0.25 9.00 6.87
C GLU A 132 0.13 9.31 5.36
N MET A 133 0.03 8.27 4.53
CA MET A 133 -0.13 8.36 3.08
C MET A 133 -1.62 8.31 2.72
N MET A 134 -2.34 9.36 3.11
CA MET A 134 -3.81 9.34 3.13
C MET A 134 -4.43 9.27 1.72
N GLN A 135 -3.86 9.95 0.73
CA GLN A 135 -4.40 9.91 -0.64
C GLN A 135 -4.27 8.51 -1.24
N GLU A 136 -3.10 7.90 -1.07
CA GLU A 136 -2.81 6.53 -1.50
C GLU A 136 -3.68 5.51 -0.75
N ALA A 137 -3.92 5.74 0.55
CA ALA A 137 -4.81 4.89 1.34
C ALA A 137 -6.26 4.94 0.84
N ALA A 138 -6.79 6.14 0.56
CA ALA A 138 -8.12 6.30 -0.01
C ALA A 138 -8.25 5.54 -1.34
N GLU A 139 -7.22 5.63 -2.19
CA GLU A 139 -7.21 4.90 -3.45
C GLU A 139 -7.18 3.38 -3.25
N ALA A 140 -6.37 2.88 -2.31
CA ALA A 140 -6.35 1.46 -1.98
C ALA A 140 -7.71 0.94 -1.49
N TYR A 141 -8.43 1.72 -0.69
CA TYR A 141 -9.83 1.41 -0.30
C TYR A 141 -10.78 1.42 -1.51
N GLY A 142 -10.62 2.38 -2.41
CA GLY A 142 -11.39 2.43 -3.66
C GLY A 142 -11.18 1.20 -4.54
N LEU A 143 -9.92 0.75 -4.70
CA LEU A 143 -9.60 -0.49 -5.41
C LEU A 143 -10.20 -1.73 -4.73
N ALA A 144 -10.32 -1.72 -3.39
CA ALA A 144 -10.96 -2.79 -2.64
C ALA A 144 -12.50 -2.74 -2.69
N GLY A 145 -13.09 -1.66 -3.22
CA GLY A 145 -14.53 -1.43 -3.21
C GLY A 145 -15.10 -0.95 -1.86
N ASP A 146 -14.24 -0.58 -0.92
CA ASP A 146 -14.63 -0.07 0.40
C ASP A 146 -14.82 1.45 0.36
N THR A 147 -15.98 1.86 -0.15
CA THR A 147 -16.28 3.28 -0.35
C THR A 147 -16.45 4.08 0.93
N ASP A 148 -16.78 3.43 2.04
CA ASP A 148 -16.99 4.09 3.33
C ASP A 148 -15.64 4.53 3.90
N ASN A 149 -14.65 3.64 3.91
CA ASN A 149 -13.30 3.99 4.33
C ASN A 149 -12.61 4.92 3.34
N GLN A 150 -12.84 4.76 2.03
CA GLN A 150 -12.35 5.71 1.03
C GLN A 150 -12.84 7.14 1.34
N SER A 151 -14.15 7.32 1.56
CA SER A 151 -14.75 8.62 1.89
C SER A 151 -14.17 9.22 3.17
N ARG A 152 -14.05 8.40 4.23
CA ARG A 152 -13.47 8.82 5.52
C ARG A 152 -12.04 9.35 5.35
N VAL A 153 -11.21 8.65 4.60
CA VAL A 153 -9.80 9.02 4.40
C VAL A 153 -9.69 10.27 3.53
N LEU A 154 -10.51 10.42 2.48
CA LEU A 154 -10.55 11.64 1.66
C LEU A 154 -10.91 12.89 2.46
N VAL A 155 -11.85 12.75 3.41
CA VAL A 155 -12.17 13.83 4.37
C VAL A 155 -10.95 14.13 5.24
N ALA A 156 -10.29 13.11 5.78
CA ALA A 156 -9.13 13.28 6.66
C ALA A 156 -7.92 13.91 5.94
N SER A 157 -7.75 13.65 4.64
CA SER A 157 -6.70 14.26 3.81
C SER A 157 -7.07 15.64 3.26
N GLY A 158 -8.30 16.12 3.49
CA GLY A 158 -8.79 17.37 2.91
C GLY A 158 -8.92 17.34 1.38
N SER A 159 -9.01 16.16 0.78
CA SER A 159 -9.13 15.99 -0.68
C SER A 159 -10.59 16.11 -1.13
N ILE A 160 -11.11 17.34 -1.04
CA ILE A 160 -12.54 17.67 -1.26
C ILE A 160 -12.99 17.31 -2.68
N GLU A 161 -12.23 17.68 -3.70
CA GLU A 161 -12.58 17.41 -5.11
C GLU A 161 -12.77 15.90 -5.36
N ALA A 162 -11.81 15.08 -4.92
CA ALA A 162 -11.91 13.63 -5.05
C ALA A 162 -13.09 13.02 -4.25
N LEU A 163 -13.47 13.65 -3.13
CA LEU A 163 -14.63 13.23 -2.36
C LEU A 163 -15.93 13.59 -3.09
N GLU A 164 -16.02 14.78 -3.69
CA GLU A 164 -17.17 15.22 -4.48
C GLU A 164 -17.38 14.30 -5.69
N ASP A 165 -16.32 14.00 -6.43
CA ASP A 165 -16.35 13.05 -7.57
C ASP A 165 -16.87 11.68 -7.13
N LEU A 166 -16.38 11.15 -6.00
CA LEU A 166 -16.82 9.87 -5.46
C LEU A 166 -18.32 9.90 -5.09
N LEU A 167 -18.78 10.97 -4.44
CA LEU A 167 -20.16 11.12 -4.02
C LEU A 167 -21.11 11.31 -5.21
N GLU A 168 -20.68 12.03 -6.24
CA GLU A 168 -21.43 12.17 -7.49
C GLU A 168 -21.56 10.83 -8.20
N PHE A 169 -20.46 10.10 -8.40
CA PHE A 169 -20.47 8.76 -8.97
C PHE A 169 -21.41 7.82 -8.20
N GLN A 170 -21.37 7.84 -6.86
CA GLN A 170 -22.28 7.03 -6.05
C GLN A 170 -23.75 7.43 -6.20
N ARG A 171 -24.05 8.73 -6.34
CA ARG A 171 -25.42 9.21 -6.55
C ARG A 171 -25.94 8.73 -7.90
N GLU A 172 -25.14 8.84 -8.95
CA GLU A 172 -25.48 8.37 -10.29
C GLU A 172 -25.70 6.85 -10.32
N ASP A 173 -24.80 6.07 -9.71
CA ASP A 173 -24.95 4.61 -9.64
C ASP A 173 -26.22 4.21 -8.86
N ARG A 174 -26.49 4.85 -7.71
CA ARG A 174 -27.74 4.62 -6.96
C ARG A 174 -28.98 5.03 -7.75
N ALA A 175 -28.93 6.13 -8.50
CA ALA A 175 -30.05 6.56 -9.33
C ALA A 175 -30.31 5.53 -10.44
N ARG A 176 -29.25 5.10 -11.14
CA ARG A 176 -29.31 4.07 -12.19
C ARG A 176 -29.86 2.74 -11.68
N ARG A 177 -29.40 2.28 -10.51
CA ARG A 177 -29.92 1.04 -9.89
C ARG A 177 -31.41 1.14 -9.57
N ARG A 178 -31.87 2.25 -9.01
CA ARG A 178 -33.30 2.46 -8.73
C ARG A 178 -34.13 2.51 -10.01
N GLU A 179 -33.66 3.23 -11.02
CA GLU A 179 -34.31 3.30 -12.32
C GLU A 179 -34.49 1.90 -12.92
N ARG A 180 -33.43 1.08 -12.84
CA ARG A 180 -33.44 -0.31 -13.27
C ARG A 180 -34.42 -1.16 -12.48
N GLU A 181 -34.43 -1.04 -11.15
CA GLU A 181 -35.36 -1.78 -10.29
C GLU A 181 -36.82 -1.46 -10.62
N VAL A 182 -37.15 -0.19 -10.84
CA VAL A 182 -38.49 0.25 -11.24
C VAL A 182 -38.86 -0.33 -12.59
N ALA A 183 -38.00 -0.18 -13.60
CA ALA A 183 -38.24 -0.73 -14.94
C ALA A 183 -38.40 -2.26 -14.90
N TRP A 184 -37.55 -2.95 -14.15
CA TRP A 184 -37.61 -4.41 -14.01
C TRP A 184 -38.91 -4.87 -13.36
N LYS A 185 -39.37 -4.16 -12.33
CA LYS A 185 -40.66 -4.44 -11.69
C LYS A 185 -41.81 -4.27 -12.67
N GLU A 186 -41.85 -3.16 -13.42
CA GLU A 186 -42.89 -2.91 -14.43
C GLU A 186 -42.91 -4.00 -15.51
N ILE A 187 -41.74 -4.41 -16.00
CA ILE A 187 -41.59 -5.51 -16.98
C ILE A 187 -42.18 -6.81 -16.42
N ARG A 188 -41.84 -7.16 -15.18
CA ARG A 188 -42.35 -8.37 -14.51
C ARG A 188 -43.86 -8.32 -14.28
N ASP A 189 -44.39 -7.18 -13.86
CA ASP A 189 -45.81 -6.99 -13.64
C ASP A 189 -46.60 -7.14 -14.94
N LEU A 190 -46.10 -6.59 -16.06
CA LEU A 190 -46.69 -6.74 -17.39
C LEU A 190 -46.70 -8.19 -17.89
N ASP A 191 -45.60 -8.93 -17.70
CA ASP A 191 -45.52 -10.36 -18.04
C ASP A 191 -46.51 -11.18 -17.22
N ALA A 192 -46.58 -10.91 -15.89
CA ALA A 192 -47.44 -11.66 -14.97
C ALA A 192 -48.94 -11.55 -15.31
N ILE A 193 -49.39 -10.40 -15.83
CA ILE A 193 -50.77 -10.19 -16.27
C ILE A 193 -51.01 -10.53 -17.75
N GLY A 194 -50.02 -11.13 -18.43
CA GLY A 194 -50.13 -11.59 -19.82
C GLY A 194 -50.05 -10.48 -20.88
N LYS A 195 -49.64 -9.26 -20.53
CA LYS A 195 -49.50 -8.14 -21.48
C LYS A 195 -48.17 -8.20 -22.24
N ARG A 196 -48.00 -9.24 -23.06
CA ARG A 196 -46.75 -9.57 -23.74
C ARG A 196 -46.17 -8.44 -24.62
N LEU A 197 -46.98 -7.82 -25.48
CA LEU A 197 -46.49 -6.75 -26.37
C LEU A 197 -45.99 -5.54 -25.57
N ALA A 198 -46.73 -5.11 -24.56
CA ALA A 198 -46.33 -4.00 -23.68
C ALA A 198 -45.08 -4.34 -22.87
N CYS A 199 -44.94 -5.59 -22.41
CA CYS A 199 -43.73 -6.08 -21.75
C CYS A 199 -42.51 -5.96 -22.65
N LEU A 200 -42.60 -6.41 -23.90
CA LEU A 200 -41.50 -6.33 -24.87
C LEU A 200 -41.16 -4.90 -25.24
N GLU A 201 -42.16 -4.05 -25.45
CA GLU A 201 -41.97 -2.63 -25.70
C GLU A 201 -41.22 -1.96 -24.53
N ARG A 202 -41.59 -2.26 -23.29
CA ARG A 202 -40.89 -1.74 -22.11
C ARG A 202 -39.44 -2.22 -22.01
N CYS A 203 -39.19 -3.49 -22.36
CA CYS A 203 -37.82 -4.02 -22.45
C CYS A 203 -37.00 -3.28 -23.53
N GLN A 204 -37.57 -3.06 -24.71
CA GLN A 204 -36.91 -2.34 -25.80
C GLN A 204 -36.60 -0.89 -25.43
N GLN A 205 -37.54 -0.20 -24.78
CA GLN A 205 -37.32 1.16 -24.26
C GLN A 205 -36.16 1.21 -23.27
N TRP A 206 -36.06 0.24 -22.36
CA TRP A 206 -34.93 0.15 -21.42
C TRP A 206 -33.62 -0.09 -22.16
N LEU A 207 -33.58 -1.08 -23.05
CA LEU A 207 -32.37 -1.47 -23.79
C LEU A 207 -31.90 -0.40 -24.78
N ALA A 208 -32.79 0.49 -25.23
CA ALA A 208 -32.40 1.66 -26.02
C ALA A 208 -31.51 2.63 -25.23
N SER A 209 -31.77 2.78 -23.93
CA SER A 209 -30.96 3.60 -23.01
C SER A 209 -29.80 2.83 -22.39
N PHE A 210 -29.94 1.51 -22.21
CA PHE A 210 -28.95 0.64 -21.56
C PHE A 210 -28.73 -0.66 -22.36
N PRO A 211 -28.00 -0.59 -23.50
CA PRO A 211 -27.83 -1.73 -24.40
C PRO A 211 -27.16 -2.95 -23.77
N ASP A 212 -26.32 -2.73 -22.75
CA ASP A 212 -25.50 -3.77 -22.11
C ASP A 212 -26.24 -4.51 -20.97
N ASP A 213 -27.52 -4.24 -20.70
CA ASP A 213 -28.29 -4.93 -19.65
C ASP A 213 -28.73 -6.33 -20.09
N GLU A 214 -27.79 -7.28 -20.05
CA GLU A 214 -27.95 -8.65 -20.53
C GLU A 214 -29.10 -9.41 -19.83
N ALA A 215 -29.42 -9.04 -18.58
CA ALA A 215 -30.52 -9.66 -17.83
C ALA A 215 -31.88 -9.33 -18.46
N ILE A 216 -32.09 -8.06 -18.82
CA ILE A 216 -33.32 -7.62 -19.51
C ILE A 216 -33.35 -8.12 -20.95
N ALA A 217 -32.21 -8.09 -21.66
CA ALA A 217 -32.11 -8.64 -23.01
C ALA A 217 -32.45 -10.15 -23.06
N THR A 218 -31.92 -10.93 -22.12
CA THR A 218 -32.22 -12.37 -22.01
C THR A 218 -33.68 -12.61 -21.67
N PHE A 219 -34.26 -11.81 -20.76
CA PHE A 219 -35.68 -11.91 -20.43
C PHE A 219 -36.57 -11.61 -21.64
N ALA A 220 -36.27 -10.55 -22.40
CA ALA A 220 -37.01 -10.18 -23.61
C ALA A 220 -37.01 -11.30 -24.65
N ARG A 221 -35.85 -11.89 -24.95
CA ARG A 221 -35.73 -13.06 -25.84
C ARG A 221 -36.58 -14.24 -25.36
N GLY A 222 -36.61 -14.47 -24.04
CA GLY A 222 -37.45 -15.50 -23.42
C GLY A 222 -38.95 -15.24 -23.62
N VAL A 223 -39.39 -14.00 -23.43
CA VAL A 223 -40.78 -13.58 -23.68
C VAL A 223 -41.14 -13.70 -25.17
N GLU A 224 -40.23 -13.38 -26.09
CA GLU A 224 -40.42 -13.51 -27.54
C GLU A 224 -40.58 -14.98 -27.99
N SER A 225 -39.98 -15.92 -27.28
CA SER A 225 -40.02 -17.35 -27.66
C SER A 225 -41.28 -18.12 -27.19
N ARG A 226 -42.06 -17.55 -26.27
CA ARG A 226 -43.30 -18.16 -25.75
C ARG A 226 -44.48 -18.00 -26.72
#